data_AF-A0A2P6RT24-F1
#
_entry.id   AF-A0A2P6RT24-F1
#
_cell.length_a   1.000
_cell.length_b   1.000
_cell.length_c   1.000
_cell.angle_alpha   90.00
_cell.angle_beta   90.00
_cell.angle_gamma   90.00
#
_symmetry.space_group_name_H-M   'P 1'
#
loop_
_entity.id
_entity.type
_entity.pdbx_description
1 polymer ?
#
loop_
_entity_poly.entity_id
_entity_poly.type
_entity_poly.pdbx_seq_one_letter_code
_entity_poly.pdbx_strand_id
1 'polypeptide(L)'
;MCASMIMVGIPACLEVSSDDDALKLRTHLREKFGVEVHIYYHMPKHEEVATTTGYGRVSHQVYNKVDDYYKFRDAINQLVCDGFTCA
;
A
#
# COMPACT_ATOMS: atom_id res chain seq x y z
N MET A 1 9.07 16.11 18.66
CA MET A 1 8.86 14.73 18.15
C MET A 1 8.01 14.85 16.90
N CYS A 2 8.62 14.83 15.71
CA CYS A 2 7.87 14.90 14.45
C CYS A 2 7.33 13.50 14.14
N ALA A 3 6.01 13.38 13.96
CA ALA A 3 5.37 12.15 13.49
C ALA A 3 5.75 11.94 12.02
N SER A 4 6.91 11.34 11.78
CA SER A 4 7.63 11.45 10.50
C SER A 4 7.42 10.27 9.54
N MET A 5 6.28 9.58 9.60
CA MET A 5 5.94 8.56 8.61
C MET A 5 4.44 8.38 8.46
N ILE A 6 3.94 8.65 7.25
CA ILE A 6 2.57 8.33 6.85
C ILE A 6 2.57 6.90 6.32
N MET A 7 1.78 6.04 6.96
CA MET A 7 1.58 4.65 6.55
C MET A 7 0.13 4.46 6.13
N VAL A 8 -0.08 3.80 4.99
CA VAL A 8 -1.41 3.37 4.53
C VAL A 8 -1.48 1.86 4.62
N GLY A 9 -2.50 1.34 5.32
CA GLY A 9 -2.76 -0.09 5.39
C GLY A 9 -3.22 -0.61 4.04
N ILE A 10 -2.65 -1.72 3.61
CA ILE A 10 -3.05 -2.43 2.39
C ILE A 10 -4.14 -3.42 2.77
N PRO A 11 -5.38 -3.22 2.29
CA PRO A 11 -6.49 -4.10 2.64
C PRO A 11 -6.24 -5.51 2.12
N ALA A 12 -6.68 -6.51 2.89
CA ALA A 12 -6.54 -7.91 2.51
C ALA A 12 -7.29 -8.29 1.23
N CYS A 13 -8.25 -7.47 0.79
CA CYS A 13 -8.94 -7.61 -0.49
C CYS A 13 -8.00 -7.56 -1.71
N LEU A 14 -6.79 -7.00 -1.56
CA LEU A 14 -5.78 -6.97 -2.63
C LEU A 14 -5.01 -8.30 -2.72
N GLU A 15 -5.26 -9.25 -1.81
CA GLU A 15 -4.66 -10.60 -1.77
C GLU A 15 -3.13 -10.63 -1.91
N VAL A 16 -2.45 -9.62 -1.35
CA VAL A 16 -0.99 -9.60 -1.28
C VAL A 16 -0.55 -10.70 -0.31
N SER A 17 0.05 -11.76 -0.84
CA SER A 17 0.43 -12.97 -0.09
C SER A 17 1.94 -13.14 0.08
N SER A 18 2.71 -12.42 -0.73
CA SER A 18 4.16 -12.55 -0.86
C SER A 18 4.83 -11.19 -1.14
N ASP A 19 6.14 -11.09 -0.91
CA ASP A 19 6.93 -9.91 -1.28
C ASP A 19 6.90 -9.62 -2.80
N ASP A 20 6.81 -10.67 -3.64
CA ASP A 20 6.65 -10.51 -5.09
C ASP A 20 5.32 -9.81 -5.46
N ASP A 21 4.24 -10.12 -4.75
CA ASP A 21 2.94 -9.47 -4.95
C ASP A 21 3.00 -8.01 -4.49
N ALA A 22 3.72 -7.74 -3.40
CA ALA A 22 3.99 -6.38 -2.96
C ALA A 22 4.80 -5.58 -4.02
N LEU A 23 5.77 -6.22 -4.70
CA LEU A 23 6.52 -5.61 -5.80
C LEU A 23 5.64 -5.33 -7.03
N LYS A 24 4.72 -6.25 -7.37
CA LYS A 24 3.74 -6.01 -8.44
C LYS A 24 2.83 -4.83 -8.10
N LEU A 25 2.29 -4.78 -6.87
CA LEU A 25 1.44 -3.68 -6.42
C LEU A 25 2.21 -2.34 -6.48
N ARG A 26 3.47 -2.33 -6.03
CA ARG A 26 4.35 -1.15 -6.14
C ARG A 26 4.52 -0.69 -7.58
N THR A 27 4.79 -1.61 -8.49
CA THR A 27 4.96 -1.30 -9.92
C THR A 27 3.66 -0.75 -10.50
N HIS A 28 2.53 -1.37 -10.20
CA HIS A 28 1.22 -0.94 -10.68
C HIS A 28 0.85 0.46 -10.16
N LEU A 29 1.09 0.74 -8.88
CA LEU A 29 0.91 2.08 -8.29
C LEU A 29 1.79 3.14 -8.97
N ARG A 30 3.03 2.79 -9.30
CA ARG A 30 3.94 3.68 -10.02
C ARG A 30 3.48 3.94 -11.46
N GLU A 31 3.06 2.91 -12.20
CA GLU A 31 2.68 3.05 -13.61
C GLU A 31 1.31 3.69 -13.81
N LYS A 32 0.31 3.31 -12.99
CA LYS A 32 -1.07 3.80 -13.13
C LYS A 32 -1.31 5.11 -12.40
N PHE A 33 -0.73 5.28 -11.21
CA PHE A 33 -1.03 6.40 -10.32
C PHE A 33 0.16 7.34 -10.12
N GLY A 34 1.35 6.97 -10.61
CA GLY A 34 2.58 7.76 -10.40
C GLY A 34 3.03 7.78 -8.94
N VAL A 35 2.56 6.86 -8.11
CA VAL A 35 2.85 6.81 -6.67
C VAL A 35 3.98 5.84 -6.43
N GLU A 36 5.11 6.34 -5.94
CA GLU A 36 6.26 5.51 -5.56
C GLU A 36 6.34 5.37 -4.04
N VAL A 37 5.98 4.19 -3.54
CA VAL A 37 5.95 3.87 -2.10
C VAL A 37 6.68 2.55 -1.83
N HIS A 38 7.19 2.41 -0.61
CA HIS A 38 7.75 1.16 -0.15
C HIS A 38 6.67 0.32 0.52
N ILE A 39 6.35 -0.84 -0.04
CA ILE A 39 5.35 -1.74 0.52
C ILE A 39 6.05 -2.76 1.39
N TYR A 40 5.61 -2.86 2.64
CA TYR A 40 6.02 -3.92 3.54
C TYR A 40 4.89 -4.92 3.67
N TYR A 41 5.09 -6.13 3.14
CA TYR A 41 4.19 -7.24 3.38
C TYR A 41 4.35 -7.71 4.82
N HIS A 42 3.24 -7.88 5.52
CA HIS A 42 3.23 -8.45 6.86
C HIS A 42 2.31 -9.66 6.83
N MET A 43 2.90 -10.86 6.89
CA MET A 43 2.14 -12.10 6.95
C MET A 43 1.19 -12.06 8.15
N PRO A 44 -0.12 -12.23 7.94
CA PRO A 44 -1.06 -12.23 9.05
C PRO A 44 -0.72 -13.37 10.02
N LYS A 45 -0.58 -13.05 11.31
CA LYS A 45 -0.43 -14.08 12.33
C LYS A 45 -1.74 -14.86 12.38
N HIS A 46 -1.60 -16.18 12.46
CA HIS A 46 -2.59 -17.24 12.24
C HIS A 46 -3.93 -17.12 12.99
N GLU A 47 -4.12 -16.12 13.85
CA GLU A 47 -5.27 -15.99 14.75
C GLU A 47 -6.01 -14.63 14.63
N GLU A 48 -5.57 -13.73 13.73
CA GLU A 48 -6.27 -12.48 13.46
C GLU A 48 -6.95 -12.52 12.08
N VAL A 49 -8.21 -12.09 12.01
CA VAL A 49 -8.88 -11.84 10.72
C VAL A 49 -8.08 -10.74 10.03
N ALA A 50 -7.21 -11.15 9.10
CA ALA A 50 -6.27 -10.29 8.42
C ALA A 50 -7.04 -9.21 7.66
N THR A 51 -7.30 -8.08 8.30
CA THR A 51 -7.99 -6.95 7.67
C THR A 51 -7.02 -6.20 6.76
N THR A 52 -5.72 -6.37 7.03
CA THR A 52 -4.61 -5.69 6.37
C THR A 52 -3.49 -6.70 6.10
N THR A 53 -3.05 -6.83 4.85
CA THR A 53 -1.96 -7.75 4.43
C THR A 53 -0.59 -7.08 4.45
N GLY A 54 -0.53 -5.76 4.60
CA GLY A 54 0.73 -5.03 4.66
C GLY A 54 0.55 -3.53 4.85
N TYR A 55 1.67 -2.82 4.88
CA TYR A 55 1.67 -1.37 5.01
C TYR A 55 2.53 -0.73 3.91
N GLY A 56 1.94 0.23 3.20
CA GLY A 56 2.66 1.12 2.30
C GLY A 56 3.22 2.31 3.06
N ARG A 57 4.54 2.48 3.03
CA ARG A 57 5.23 3.63 3.62
C ARG A 57 5.46 4.70 2.56
N VAL A 58 4.94 5.90 2.81
CA VAL A 58 5.24 7.09 2.02
C VAL A 58 6.51 7.72 2.60
N SER A 59 7.60 7.69 1.84
CA SER A 59 8.91 8.16 2.30
C SER A 59 8.94 9.67 2.48
N HIS A 60 9.20 10.12 3.70
CA HIS A 60 9.25 11.53 4.08
C HIS A 60 10.41 12.31 3.41
N GLN A 61 11.50 11.64 3.03
CA GLN A 61 12.68 12.30 2.43
C GLN A 61 12.48 12.81 1.00
N VAL A 62 11.50 12.28 0.25
CA VAL A 62 11.33 12.61 -1.18
C VAL A 62 9.90 13.10 -1.49
N TYR A 63 8.87 12.65 -0.75
CA TYR A 63 7.45 12.84 -1.14
C TYR A 63 6.55 13.35 -0.01
N ASN A 64 7.02 14.28 0.83
CA ASN A 64 6.20 14.82 1.92
C ASN A 64 5.24 15.93 1.43
N LYS A 65 4.31 15.58 0.55
CA LYS A 65 3.14 16.41 0.26
C LYS A 65 1.89 15.68 0.70
N VAL A 66 0.96 16.42 1.29
CA VAL A 66 -0.36 15.89 1.66
C VAL A 66 -1.08 15.35 0.42
N ASP A 67 -0.82 15.95 -0.74
CA ASP A 67 -1.30 15.47 -2.04
C ASP A 67 -0.85 14.04 -2.37
N ASP A 68 0.39 13.67 -2.05
CA ASP A 68 0.89 12.31 -2.30
C ASP A 68 0.22 11.29 -1.38
N TYR A 69 -0.09 11.68 -0.14
CA TYR A 69 -0.93 10.85 0.73
C TYR A 69 -2.34 10.69 0.16
N TYR A 70 -2.99 11.77 -0.26
CA TYR A 70 -4.33 11.69 -0.85
C TYR A 70 -4.32 10.83 -2.11
N LYS A 71 -3.35 11.01 -3.00
CA LYS A 71 -3.16 10.16 -4.18
C LYS A 71 -2.97 8.70 -3.82
N PHE A 72 -2.12 8.40 -2.83
CA PHE A 72 -1.86 7.01 -2.46
C PHE A 72 -3.10 6.35 -1.85
N ARG A 73 -3.79 7.05 -0.94
CA ARG A 73 -5.06 6.58 -0.37
C ARG A 73 -6.12 6.36 -1.45
N ASP A 74 -6.28 7.33 -2.35
CA ASP A 74 -7.28 7.26 -3.40
C ASP A 74 -6.94 6.17 -4.43
N ALA A 75 -5.66 5.96 -4.74
CA ALA A 75 -5.21 4.84 -5.56
C ALA A 75 -5.53 3.48 -4.93
N ILE A 76 -5.32 3.31 -3.61
CA ILE A 76 -5.70 2.08 -2.90
C ILE A 76 -7.22 1.89 -2.95
N ASN A 77 -8.00 2.93 -2.66
CA ASN A 77 -9.46 2.85 -2.75
C ASN A 77 -9.92 2.48 -4.16
N GLN A 78 -9.30 3.07 -5.19
CA GLN A 78 -9.63 2.76 -6.58
C GLN A 78 -9.25 1.33 -6.94
N LEU A 79 -8.10 0.82 -6.51
CA LEU A 79 -7.71 -0.58 -6.71
C LEU A 79 -8.70 -1.55 -6.05
N VAL A 80 -9.20 -1.22 -4.86
CA VAL A 80 -10.23 -2.00 -4.17
C VAL A 80 -11.56 -1.95 -4.92
N CYS A 81 -11.97 -0.77 -5.41
CA CYS A 81 -13.18 -0.62 -6.22
C CYS A 81 -13.09 -1.35 -7.56
N ASP A 82 -11.91 -1.34 -8.19
CA ASP A 82 -11.64 -2.03 -9.45
C ASP A 82 -11.58 -3.56 -9.27
N GLY A 83 -11.56 -4.05 -8.01
CA GLY A 83 -11.45 -5.47 -7.70
C GLY A 83 -10.09 -6.05 -8.08
N PHE A 84 -9.04 -5.22 -8.08
CA PHE A 84 -7.70 -5.66 -8.40
C PHE A 84 -7.18 -6.62 -7.32
N THR A 85 -6.80 -7.82 -7.71
CA THR A 85 -6.20 -8.83 -6.84
C THR A 85 -4.78 -9.13 -7.32
N CYS A 86 -3.84 -9.31 -6.39
CA CYS A 86 -2.48 -9.73 -6.72
C CYS A 86 -2.32 -11.25 -6.90
N ALA A 87 -3.38 -12.03 -6.62
CA ALA A 87 -3.46 -13.48 -6.78
C ALA A 87 -3.53 -13.94 -8.25
#